data_AF-A0A1M6HWJ8-F1
#
_entry.id   AF-A0A1M6HWJ8-F1
#
_cell.length_a   1.000
_cell.length_b   1.000
_cell.length_c   1.000
_cell.angle_alpha   90.00
_cell.angle_beta   90.00
_cell.angle_gamma   90.00
#
_symmetry.space_group_name_H-M   'P 1'
#
loop_
_entity.id
_entity.type
_entity.pdbx_description
1 polymer ?
#
loop_
_entity_poly.entity_id
_entity_poly.type
_entity_poly.pdbx_seq_one_letter_code
_entity_poly.pdbx_strand_id
1 'polypeptide(L)'
;MKINNHPDYVVLEDEKNDISSFATFIESQVPSKYKGQNVVLNLLKYDSLELNELLLFLKVSNLHRKTKHSFVIVNDAISMDEIPYEMIVVPTLQEAGDIIEMEEIERDLGF
;
A
#
# COMPACT_ATOMS: atom_id res chain seq x y z
N MET A 1 14.56 1.95 -3.55
CA MET A 1 13.18 1.49 -3.76
C MET A 1 13.15 0.77 -5.09
N LYS A 2 12.71 -0.48 -5.06
CA LYS A 2 12.45 -1.29 -6.23
C LYS A 2 11.03 -1.02 -6.70
N ILE A 3 10.83 -1.00 -8.02
CA ILE A 3 9.56 -0.70 -8.67
C ILE A 3 9.25 -1.86 -9.61
N ASN A 4 8.04 -2.42 -9.50
CA ASN A 4 7.51 -3.39 -10.47
C ASN A 4 6.17 -2.87 -11.00
N ASN A 5 6.07 -2.68 -12.32
CA ASN A 5 4.86 -2.16 -12.95
C ASN A 5 3.99 -3.33 -13.41
N HIS A 6 2.73 -3.31 -12.98
CA HIS A 6 1.66 -4.16 -13.51
C HIS A 6 0.75 -3.30 -14.41
N PRO A 7 -0.15 -3.90 -15.20
CA PRO A 7 -1.07 -3.14 -16.06
C PRO A 7 -1.88 -2.08 -15.30
N ASP A 8 -2.40 -2.43 -14.13
CA ASP A 8 -3.39 -1.60 -13.41
C ASP A 8 -2.86 -1.02 -12.10
N TYR A 9 -1.65 -1.37 -11.70
CA TYR A 9 -1.02 -0.89 -10.47
C TYR A 9 0.51 -0.94 -10.50
N VAL A 10 1.14 -0.26 -9.57
CA VAL A 10 2.58 -0.31 -9.34
C VAL A 10 2.89 -0.89 -7.97
N VAL A 11 3.85 -1.81 -7.92
CA VAL A 11 4.40 -2.34 -6.66
C VAL A 11 5.66 -1.57 -6.29
N LEU A 12 5.67 -1.03 -5.07
CA LEU A 12 6.80 -0.31 -4.48
C LEU A 12 7.35 -1.12 -3.31
N GLU A 13 8.67 -1.33 -3.31
CA GLU A 13 9.34 -2.15 -2.29
C GLU A 13 10.61 -1.43 -1.80
N ASP A 14 10.87 -1.46 -0.50
CA ASP A 14 12.09 -0.86 0.05
C ASP A 14 13.33 -1.71 -0.26
N GLU A 15 14.46 -1.05 -0.50
CA GLU A 15 15.76 -1.71 -0.73
C GLU A 15 16.78 -1.42 0.38
N LYS A 16 16.47 -0.51 1.31
CA LYS A 16 17.44 -0.01 2.30
C LYS A 16 17.29 -0.64 3.68
N ASN A 17 16.28 -1.47 3.89
CA ASN A 17 15.93 -2.11 5.16
C ASN A 17 15.75 -1.10 6.30
N ASP A 18 15.20 0.07 5.97
CA ASP A 18 14.90 1.14 6.93
C ASP A 18 13.48 1.62 6.68
N ILE A 19 12.55 1.09 7.48
CA ILE A 19 11.12 1.32 7.27
C ILE A 19 10.71 2.76 7.57
N SER A 20 11.34 3.41 8.56
CA SER A 20 11.03 4.80 8.92
C SER A 20 11.45 5.76 7.81
N SER A 21 12.66 5.56 7.28
CA SER A 21 13.12 6.31 6.10
C SER A 21 12.27 6.01 4.87
N PHE A 22 11.85 4.76 4.69
CA PHE A 22 10.99 4.37 3.58
C PHE A 22 9.59 5.00 3.69
N ALA A 23 8.97 5.04 4.87
CA ALA A 23 7.69 5.69 5.09
C ALA A 23 7.74 7.18 4.72
N THR A 24 8.78 7.88 5.19
CA THR A 24 9.02 9.29 4.83
C THR A 24 9.19 9.47 3.32
N PHE A 25 9.92 8.55 2.68
CA PHE A 25 10.13 8.55 1.25
C PHE A 25 8.80 8.34 0.49
N ILE A 26 8.01 7.34 0.86
CA ILE A 26 6.71 7.03 0.26
C ILE A 26 5.73 8.18 0.43
N GLU A 27 5.66 8.80 1.62
CA GLU A 27 4.86 9.99 1.87
C GLU A 27 5.22 11.16 0.93
N SER A 28 6.49 11.30 0.56
CA SER A 28 6.94 12.32 -0.40
C SER A 28 6.69 11.96 -1.87
N GLN A 29 6.86 10.69 -2.24
CA GLN A 29 6.85 10.27 -3.65
C GLN A 29 5.43 9.97 -4.14
N VAL A 30 4.59 9.32 -3.34
CA VAL A 30 3.26 8.85 -3.77
C VAL A 30 2.35 9.99 -4.26
N PRO A 31 2.20 11.10 -3.53
CA PRO A 31 1.32 12.18 -3.97
C PRO A 31 1.71 12.84 -5.29
N SER A 32 2.98 12.71 -5.71
CA SER A 32 3.52 13.37 -6.90
C SER A 32 3.77 12.40 -8.06
N LYS A 33 4.61 11.39 -7.85
CA LYS A 33 5.04 10.45 -8.90
C LYS A 33 4.03 9.36 -9.23
N TYR A 34 3.22 8.97 -8.24
CA TYR A 34 2.29 7.85 -8.37
C TYR A 34 0.83 8.31 -8.35
N LYS A 35 0.59 9.62 -8.51
CA LYS A 35 -0.74 10.17 -8.71
C LYS A 35 -1.39 9.55 -9.93
N GLY A 36 -2.66 9.17 -9.81
CA GLY A 36 -3.41 8.58 -10.93
C GLY A 36 -3.14 7.09 -11.17
N GLN A 37 -2.50 6.41 -10.22
CA GLN A 37 -2.20 4.98 -10.29
C GLN A 37 -2.60 4.29 -9.00
N ASN A 38 -3.03 3.03 -9.08
CA ASN A 38 -3.13 2.18 -7.91
C ASN A 38 -1.73 1.81 -7.41
N VAL A 39 -1.54 1.80 -6.10
CA VAL A 39 -0.25 1.54 -5.47
C VAL A 39 -0.36 0.34 -4.55
N VAL A 40 0.56 -0.61 -4.74
CA VAL A 40 0.82 -1.70 -3.81
C VAL A 40 2.15 -1.41 -3.12
N LEU A 41 2.14 -1.38 -1.79
CA LEU A 41 3.35 -1.25 -0.99
C LEU A 41 3.74 -2.62 -0.44
N ASN A 42 4.79 -3.21 -1.00
CA ASN A 42 5.27 -4.52 -0.58
C ASN A 42 6.21 -4.38 0.63
N LEU A 43 5.73 -4.80 1.80
CA LEU A 43 6.47 -4.82 3.06
C LEU A 43 6.74 -6.26 3.56
N LEU A 44 6.58 -7.29 2.71
CA LEU A 44 6.80 -8.69 3.09
C LEU A 44 8.22 -8.98 3.59
N LYS A 45 9.22 -8.21 3.16
CA LYS A 45 10.59 -8.37 3.66
C LYS A 45 10.77 -8.04 5.15
N TYR A 46 9.77 -7.41 5.78
CA TYR A 46 9.76 -7.06 7.20
C TYR A 46 8.98 -8.13 7.97
N ASP A 47 9.61 -9.29 8.18
CA ASP A 47 8.98 -10.47 8.82
C ASP A 47 8.56 -10.24 10.29
N SER A 48 9.07 -9.18 10.92
CA SER A 48 8.78 -8.79 12.28
C SER A 48 8.40 -7.30 12.37
N LEU A 49 7.56 -6.87 11.42
CA LEU A 49 6.99 -5.53 11.36
C LEU A 49 6.12 -5.25 12.60
N GLU A 50 6.35 -4.13 13.26
CA GLU A 50 5.52 -3.69 14.39
C GLU A 50 4.37 -2.76 13.95
N LEU A 51 3.27 -2.74 14.73
CA LEU A 51 2.09 -1.91 14.41
C LEU A 51 2.42 -0.42 14.29
N ASN A 52 3.24 0.13 15.18
CA ASN A 52 3.74 1.51 15.12
C ASN A 52 4.47 1.83 13.81
N GLU A 53 5.22 0.88 13.23
CA GLU A 53 5.93 1.04 11.96
C GLU A 53 4.94 0.98 10.78
N LEU A 54 3.95 0.09 10.82
CA LEU A 54 2.86 0.04 9.84
C LEU A 54 2.06 1.36 9.82
N LEU A 55 1.79 1.94 11.00
CA LEU A 55 1.03 3.18 11.14
C LEU A 55 1.71 4.40 10.49
N LEU A 56 3.03 4.35 10.23
CA LEU A 56 3.73 5.40 9.48
C LEU A 56 3.15 5.60 8.07
N PHE A 57 2.51 4.58 7.50
CA PHE A 57 1.93 4.62 6.16
C PHE A 57 0.44 5.04 6.15
N LEU A 58 -0.20 5.19 7.32
CA LEU A 58 -1.64 5.50 7.41
C LEU A 58 -2.00 6.80 6.68
N LYS A 59 -1.21 7.85 6.89
CA LYS A 59 -1.48 9.17 6.31
C LYS A 59 -1.41 9.14 4.78
N VAL A 60 -0.36 8.56 4.21
CA VAL A 60 -0.19 8.49 2.76
C VAL A 60 -1.23 7.56 2.12
N SER A 61 -1.57 6.43 2.75
CA SER A 61 -2.65 5.55 2.31
C SER A 61 -3.99 6.28 2.21
N ASN A 62 -4.36 7.02 3.26
CA ASN A 62 -5.59 7.79 3.30
C ASN A 62 -5.63 8.92 2.26
N LEU A 63 -4.52 9.64 2.09
CA LEU A 63 -4.42 10.71 1.10
C LEU A 63 -4.52 10.17 -0.33
N HIS A 64 -3.88 9.03 -0.61
CA HIS A 64 -3.90 8.41 -1.93
C HIS A 64 -5.30 7.90 -2.28
N ARG A 65 -5.95 7.15 -1.38
CA ARG A 65 -7.32 6.62 -1.60
C ARG A 65 -8.39 7.69 -1.73
N LYS A 66 -8.22 8.86 -1.10
CA LYS A 66 -9.08 10.04 -1.34
C LYS A 66 -9.07 10.53 -2.79
N THR A 67 -8.06 10.15 -3.58
CA THR A 67 -7.98 10.47 -5.01
C THR A 67 -8.66 9.44 -5.91
N LYS A 68 -9.42 8.50 -5.34
CA LYS A 68 -10.07 7.36 -6.04
C LYS A 68 -9.08 6.40 -6.70
N HIS A 69 -7.94 6.15 -6.04
CA HIS A 69 -6.96 5.14 -6.46
C HIS A 69 -6.57 4.29 -5.25
N SER A 70 -6.45 2.98 -5.45
CA SER A 70 -6.17 2.02 -4.39
C SER A 70 -4.78 2.24 -3.79
N PHE A 71 -4.66 2.02 -2.48
CA PHE A 71 -3.40 1.95 -1.77
C PHE A 71 -3.43 0.75 -0.84
N VAL A 72 -2.80 -0.34 -1.27
CA VAL A 72 -2.81 -1.63 -0.58
C VAL A 72 -1.42 -1.93 -0.03
N ILE A 73 -1.32 -2.35 1.22
CA ILE A 73 -0.06 -2.74 1.84
C ILE A 73 0.00 -4.26 1.93
N VAL A 74 1.15 -4.85 1.64
CA VAL A 74 1.36 -6.30 1.72
C VAL A 74 2.31 -6.63 2.85
N ASN A 75 1.79 -7.30 3.89
CA ASN A 75 2.55 -7.81 5.04
C ASN A 75 1.69 -8.82 5.82
N ASP A 76 2.34 -9.82 6.43
CA ASP A 76 1.72 -10.92 7.16
C ASP A 76 2.19 -11.03 8.63
N ALA A 77 2.95 -10.04 9.13
CA ALA A 77 3.53 -10.07 10.48
C ALA A 77 2.59 -9.57 11.58
N ILE A 78 1.57 -8.76 11.23
CA ILE A 78 0.65 -8.13 12.19
C ILE A 78 -0.73 -8.79 12.09
N SER A 79 -1.35 -9.09 13.25
CA SER A 79 -2.71 -9.62 13.31
C SER A 79 -3.71 -8.63 12.69
N MET A 80 -4.63 -9.13 11.86
CA MET A 80 -5.67 -8.30 11.23
C MET A 80 -6.53 -7.54 12.26
N ASP A 81 -6.73 -8.11 13.45
CA ASP A 81 -7.52 -7.50 14.54
C ASP A 81 -6.86 -6.23 15.11
N GLU A 82 -5.56 -6.04 14.89
CA GLU A 82 -4.79 -4.89 15.37
C GLU A 82 -4.69 -3.77 14.34
N ILE A 83 -4.98 -4.07 13.07
CA ILE A 83 -4.82 -3.14 11.95
C ILE A 83 -6.04 -2.20 11.91
N PRO A 84 -5.84 -0.86 11.83
CA PRO A 84 -6.96 0.07 11.69
C PRO A 84 -7.81 -0.26 10.45
N TYR A 85 -9.13 -0.21 10.58
CA TYR A 85 -10.06 -0.44 9.48
C TYR A 85 -9.85 0.53 8.31
N GLU A 86 -9.30 1.72 8.59
CA GLU A 86 -8.93 2.66 7.56
C GLU A 86 -7.82 2.11 6.66
N MET A 87 -7.00 1.14 7.05
CA MET A 87 -5.91 0.62 6.22
C MET A 87 -6.32 -0.66 5.49
N ILE A 88 -5.85 -0.80 4.26
CA ILE A 88 -5.98 -2.05 3.50
C ILE A 88 -4.63 -2.75 3.56
N VAL A 89 -4.58 -3.83 4.34
CA VAL A 89 -3.39 -4.66 4.51
C VAL A 89 -3.77 -6.11 4.22
N VAL A 90 -3.00 -6.77 3.37
CA VAL A 90 -3.23 -8.15 2.95
C VAL A 90 -1.93 -8.96 3.06
N PRO A 91 -1.99 -10.28 3.32
CA PRO A 91 -0.78 -11.08 3.47
C PRO A 91 -0.05 -11.36 2.16
N THR A 92 -0.69 -11.24 0.99
CA THR A 92 -0.06 -11.59 -0.29
C THR A 92 -0.19 -10.54 -1.39
N LEU A 93 0.77 -10.56 -2.33
CA LEU A 93 0.70 -9.73 -3.54
C LEU A 93 -0.50 -10.09 -4.44
N GLN A 94 -0.96 -11.35 -4.37
CA GLN A 94 -2.14 -11.79 -5.11
C GLN A 94 -3.40 -11.11 -4.58
N GLU A 95 -3.65 -11.18 -3.27
CA GLU A 95 -4.80 -10.51 -2.66
C GLU A 95 -4.75 -8.99 -2.87
N ALA A 96 -3.55 -8.40 -2.92
CA ALA A 96 -3.43 -6.97 -3.24
C ALA A 96 -3.93 -6.64 -4.64
N GLY A 97 -3.64 -7.51 -5.62
CA GLY A 97 -4.20 -7.42 -6.97
C GLY A 97 -5.71 -7.62 -6.97
N ASP A 98 -6.20 -8.64 -6.26
CA ASP A 98 -7.64 -8.96 -6.18
C ASP A 98 -8.46 -7.80 -5.58
N ILE A 99 -7.94 -7.13 -4.55
CA ILE A 99 -8.56 -5.92 -3.98
C ILE A 99 -8.59 -4.77 -4.99
N ILE A 100 -7.50 -4.55 -5.72
CA ILE A 100 -7.43 -3.48 -6.72
C ILE A 100 -8.44 -3.74 -7.84
N GLU A 101 -8.52 -4.96 -8.34
CA GLU A 101 -9.49 -5.35 -9.36
C GLU A 101 -10.93 -5.14 -8.87
N MET A 102 -11.23 -5.57 -7.64
CA MET A 102 -12.54 -5.36 -7.03
C MET A 102 -12.89 -3.86 -6.91
N GLU A 103 -11.97 -3.04 -6.41
CA GLU A 103 -12.21 -1.60 -6.25
C GLU A 103 -12.32 -0.86 -7.60
N GLU A 104 -11.59 -1.28 -8.65
CA GLU A 104 -11.74 -0.72 -10.00
C GLU A 104 -13.13 -1.03 -10.57
N ILE A 105 -13.62 -2.26 -10.41
CA ILE A 105 -14.98 -2.64 -10.82
C ILE A 105 -16.02 -1.78 -10.08
N GLU A 106 -15.87 -1.58 -8.77
CA GLU A 106 -16.77 -0.72 -7.99
C GLU A 106 -16.76 0.73 -8.49
N ARG A 107 -15.57 1.28 -8.79
CA ARG A 107 -15.41 2.63 -9.36
C ARG A 107 -16.06 2.76 -10.73
N ASP A 108 -15.90 1.78 -11.60
CA ASP A 108 -16.50 1.74 -12.94
C ASP A 108 -18.02 1.65 -12.89
N LEU A 109 -18.57 0.99 -11.86
CA LEU A 109 -20.00 0.94 -11.57
C LEU A 109 -20.53 2.20 -10.87
N GLY A 110 -19.65 3.15 -10.51
CA GLY A 110 -20.00 4.44 -9.93
C GLY A 110 -20.31 4.40 -8.43
N PHE A 111 -19.84 3.38 -7.71
CA PHE A 111 -19.94 3.27 -6.26
C PHE A 111 -18.74 3.91 -5.54
#